data_AF-A0A4Y2VYE5-F1
#
_entry.id   AF-A0A4Y2VYE5-F1
#
_cell.length_a   1.000
_cell.length_b   1.000
_cell.length_c   1.000
_cell.angle_alpha   90.00
_cell.angle_beta   90.00
_cell.angle_gamma   90.00
#
_symmetry.space_group_name_H-M   'P 1'
#
loop_
_entity.id
_entity.type
_entity.pdbx_description
1 polymer ?
#
loop_
_entity_poly.entity_id
_entity_poly.type
_entity_poly.pdbx_seq_one_letter_code
_entity_poly.pdbx_strand_id
1 'polypeptide(L)'
;MKSSCQYGAQHFWKMISLARQFPDNVKQIIYKVFSNNAYFEHPEHLLLIMLHYSRKNIRELAVWHILGSRDKKTKNSGGLRFFKLPKLNFEAADYIDLIDWSNCVVTESPLTMHIKDKDLKEMCQEEQFPTLTFEEFPCHTQSVERSVKLISKAAVKVCGETAKYGYIRAQFQARKEFPTFDNKGQNYSNTYYSIYM
;
A
#
# COMPACT_ATOMS: atom_id res chain seq x y z
N MET A 1 16.93 9.53 -5.05
CA MET A 1 16.63 8.08 -4.87
C MET A 1 15.15 7.89 -5.20
N LYS A 2 14.80 7.13 -6.24
CA LYS A 2 13.38 6.87 -6.56
C LYS A 2 12.80 5.98 -5.46
N SER A 3 11.69 6.37 -4.85
CA SER A 3 10.96 5.53 -3.90
C SER A 3 10.34 4.35 -4.65
N SER A 4 10.84 3.14 -4.45
CA SER A 4 10.25 1.91 -4.99
C SER A 4 9.60 1.13 -3.85
N CYS A 5 8.39 0.63 -4.09
CA CYS A 5 7.68 -0.22 -3.14
C CYS A 5 8.36 -1.60 -2.96
N GLN A 6 9.24 -2.00 -3.87
CA GLN A 6 9.87 -3.34 -3.88
C GLN A 6 10.81 -3.58 -2.68
N TYR A 7 11.30 -2.52 -2.04
CA TYR A 7 12.27 -2.63 -0.93
C TYR A 7 11.64 -2.32 0.43
N GLY A 8 10.32 -2.09 0.49
CA GLY A 8 9.61 -1.67 1.69
C GLY A 8 9.83 -2.61 2.88
N ALA A 9 9.51 -3.90 2.69
CA ALA A 9 9.69 -4.93 3.73
C ALA A 9 11.16 -5.12 4.14
N GLN A 10 12.09 -5.06 3.18
CA GLN A 10 13.52 -5.22 3.47
C GLN A 10 14.04 -4.07 4.35
N HIS A 11 13.67 -2.84 4.04
CA HIS A 11 14.02 -1.68 4.85
C HIS A 11 13.36 -1.74 6.23
N PHE A 12 12.11 -2.18 6.30
CA PHE A 12 11.39 -2.31 7.57
C PHE A 12 11.98 -3.40 8.48
N TRP A 13 12.28 -4.58 7.94
CA TRP A 13 13.05 -5.60 8.64
C TRP A 13 14.41 -5.07 9.12
N LYS A 14 15.13 -4.31 8.28
CA LYS A 14 16.42 -3.73 8.66
C LYS A 14 16.28 -2.77 9.84
N MET A 15 15.22 -1.96 9.88
CA MET A 15 14.92 -1.09 11.03
C MET A 15 14.65 -1.90 12.29
N ILE A 16 13.87 -2.99 12.20
CA ILE A 16 13.64 -3.90 13.33
C ILE A 16 14.95 -4.52 13.81
N SER A 17 15.77 -5.03 12.89
CA SER A 17 17.07 -5.65 13.18
C SER A 17 18.01 -4.69 13.93
N LEU A 18 18.05 -3.42 13.52
CA LEU A 18 18.81 -2.38 14.24
C LEU A 18 18.19 -2.09 15.62
N ALA A 19 16.86 -2.09 15.71
CA ALA A 19 16.17 -1.81 16.97
C ALA A 19 16.44 -2.87 18.07
N ARG A 20 16.81 -4.10 17.69
CA ARG A 20 17.20 -5.17 18.63
C ARG A 20 18.38 -4.81 19.53
N GLN A 21 19.20 -3.84 19.13
CA GLN A 21 20.41 -3.42 19.84
C GLN A 21 20.12 -2.47 21.01
N PHE A 22 18.93 -1.86 21.08
CA PHE A 22 18.59 -0.95 22.17
C PHE A 22 18.30 -1.68 23.49
N PRO A 23 18.26 -0.98 24.63
CA PRO A 23 17.78 -1.56 25.88
C PRO A 23 16.28 -1.88 25.85
N ASP A 24 15.82 -2.86 26.64
CA ASP A 24 14.47 -3.42 26.54
C ASP A 24 13.35 -2.40 26.82
N ASN A 25 13.57 -1.44 27.72
CA ASN A 25 12.63 -0.35 27.99
C ASN A 25 12.37 0.51 26.74
N VAL A 26 13.40 0.73 25.92
CA VAL A 26 13.28 1.46 24.64
C VAL A 26 12.68 0.57 23.57
N LYS A 27 13.07 -0.71 23.49
CA LYS A 27 12.50 -1.68 22.53
C LYS A 27 10.99 -1.75 22.62
N GLN A 28 10.43 -1.79 23.83
CA GLN A 28 8.97 -1.88 24.01
C GLN A 28 8.22 -0.71 23.34
N ILE A 29 8.76 0.50 23.43
CA ILE A 29 8.18 1.69 22.79
C ILE A 29 8.30 1.57 21.27
N ILE A 30 9.49 1.21 20.78
CA ILE A 30 9.78 1.09 19.34
C ILE A 30 8.95 -0.03 18.69
N TYR A 31 8.85 -1.20 19.33
CA TYR A 31 8.10 -2.36 18.82
C TYR A 31 6.61 -2.06 18.73
N LYS A 32 6.07 -1.26 19.65
CA LYS A 32 4.69 -0.77 19.55
C LYS A 32 4.51 0.12 18.32
N VAL A 33 5.47 1.01 18.05
CA VAL A 33 5.44 1.86 16.84
C VAL A 33 5.53 1.01 15.57
N PHE A 34 6.41 0.01 15.51
CA PHE A 34 6.50 -0.88 14.36
C PHE A 34 5.22 -1.69 14.15
N SER A 35 4.65 -2.26 15.21
CA SER A 35 3.40 -3.03 15.13
C SER A 35 2.25 -2.19 14.56
N ASN A 36 2.16 -0.91 14.95
CA ASN A 36 1.14 0.01 14.45
C ASN A 36 1.39 0.47 13.00
N ASN A 37 2.61 0.31 12.48
CA ASN A 37 3.03 0.77 11.16
C ASN A 37 3.49 -0.37 10.24
N ALA A 38 3.10 -1.62 10.53
CA ALA A 38 3.48 -2.84 9.82
C ALA A 38 2.81 -3.00 8.43
N TYR A 39 2.55 -1.89 7.73
CA TYR A 39 1.84 -1.88 6.44
C TYR A 39 2.63 -2.60 5.34
N PHE A 40 3.96 -2.45 5.35
CA PHE A 40 4.84 -3.13 4.40
C PHE A 40 4.91 -4.64 4.64
N GLU A 41 4.56 -5.11 5.84
CA GLU A 41 4.56 -6.55 6.16
C GLU A 41 3.23 -7.22 5.90
N HIS A 42 2.29 -6.52 5.28
CA HIS A 42 1.08 -7.14 4.81
C HIS A 42 1.41 -8.31 3.87
N PRO A 43 0.77 -9.49 4.00
CA PRO A 43 1.14 -10.68 3.23
C PRO A 43 1.20 -10.44 1.72
N GLU A 44 0.28 -9.65 1.18
CA GLU A 44 0.30 -9.30 -0.24
C GLU A 44 1.53 -8.52 -0.67
N HIS A 45 2.01 -7.60 0.16
CA HIS A 45 3.21 -6.84 -0.15
C HIS A 45 4.45 -7.73 -0.11
N LEU A 46 4.53 -8.59 0.91
CA LEU A 46 5.59 -9.59 1.01
C LEU A 46 5.59 -10.53 -0.20
N LEU A 47 4.44 -11.01 -0.64
CA LEU A 47 4.33 -11.86 -1.83
C LEU A 47 4.84 -11.16 -3.10
N LEU A 48 4.52 -9.87 -3.29
CA LEU A 48 5.05 -9.10 -4.41
C LEU A 48 6.58 -9.03 -4.38
N ILE A 49 7.17 -8.80 -3.22
CA ILE A 49 8.63 -8.76 -3.07
C ILE A 49 9.24 -10.15 -3.28
N MET A 50 8.61 -11.19 -2.74
CA MET A 50 9.07 -12.57 -2.86
C MET A 50 9.07 -13.06 -4.32
N LEU A 51 8.14 -12.59 -5.17
CA LEU A 51 8.17 -12.88 -6.62
C LEU A 51 9.48 -12.40 -7.29
N HIS A 52 10.07 -11.31 -6.80
CA HIS A 52 11.33 -10.77 -7.31
C HIS A 52 12.58 -11.29 -6.59
N TYR A 53 12.43 -12.23 -5.67
CA TYR A 53 13.55 -12.67 -4.87
C TYR A 53 14.53 -13.51 -5.67
N SER A 54 15.82 -13.40 -5.34
CA SER A 54 16.89 -14.10 -6.07
C SER A 54 16.80 -15.62 -5.95
N ARG A 55 16.36 -16.14 -4.80
CA ARG A 55 16.25 -17.59 -4.56
C ARG A 55 14.94 -18.15 -5.13
N LYS A 56 15.06 -19.19 -5.97
CA LYS A 56 13.92 -19.85 -6.64
C LYS A 56 12.85 -20.38 -5.67
N ASN A 57 13.27 -21.01 -4.58
CA ASN A 57 12.36 -21.58 -3.58
C ASN A 57 11.43 -20.53 -2.94
N ILE A 58 11.91 -19.29 -2.76
CA ILE A 58 11.09 -18.19 -2.21
C ILE A 58 10.09 -17.68 -3.24
N ARG A 59 10.47 -17.62 -4.52
CA ARG A 59 9.55 -17.29 -5.62
C ARG A 59 8.44 -18.33 -5.73
N GLU A 60 8.79 -19.61 -5.66
CA GLU A 60 7.84 -20.73 -5.70
C GLU A 60 6.85 -20.65 -4.53
N LEU A 61 7.34 -20.36 -3.32
CA LEU A 61 6.48 -20.15 -2.15
C LEU A 61 5.49 -18.99 -2.36
N ALA A 62 5.93 -17.89 -2.97
CA ALA A 62 5.07 -16.76 -3.27
C ALA A 62 3.96 -17.13 -4.27
N VAL A 63 4.32 -17.80 -5.36
CA VAL A 63 3.34 -18.25 -6.35
C VAL A 63 2.35 -19.25 -5.74
N TRP A 64 2.82 -20.17 -4.90
CA TRP A 64 1.96 -21.10 -4.18
C TRP A 64 0.90 -20.37 -3.34
N HIS A 65 1.30 -19.35 -2.57
CA HIS A 65 0.38 -18.52 -1.78
C HIS A 65 -0.60 -17.72 -2.64
N ILE A 66 -0.15 -17.16 -3.78
CA ILE A 66 -1.01 -16.39 -4.69
C ILE A 66 -2.07 -17.30 -5.34
N LEU A 67 -1.68 -18.46 -5.84
CA LEU A 67 -2.62 -19.42 -6.42
C LEU A 67 -3.62 -19.91 -5.36
N GLY A 68 -3.13 -20.21 -4.15
CA GLY A 68 -3.97 -20.61 -3.04
C GLY A 68 -4.97 -19.52 -2.60
N SER A 69 -4.63 -18.23 -2.72
CA SER A 69 -5.55 -17.15 -2.40
C SER A 69 -6.60 -16.93 -3.50
N ARG A 70 -6.25 -17.12 -4.78
CA ARG A 70 -7.19 -17.14 -5.91
C ARG A 70 -8.27 -18.21 -5.75
N ASP A 71 -7.86 -19.43 -5.41
CA ASP A 71 -8.78 -20.55 -5.19
C ASP A 71 -9.73 -20.34 -4.01
N LYS A 72 -9.30 -19.61 -2.98
CA LYS A 72 -10.15 -19.25 -1.83
C LYS A 72 -11.16 -18.16 -2.21
N LYS A 73 -10.75 -17.20 -3.03
CA LYS A 73 -11.59 -16.09 -3.51
C LYS A 73 -12.72 -16.58 -4.42
N THR A 74 -12.46 -17.56 -5.29
CA THR A 74 -13.50 -18.17 -6.14
C THR A 74 -14.54 -18.94 -5.32
N LYS A 75 -14.16 -19.48 -4.16
CA LYS A 75 -15.06 -20.22 -3.25
C LYS A 75 -15.88 -19.32 -2.30
N ASN A 76 -15.34 -18.15 -1.92
CA ASN A 76 -15.94 -17.22 -0.96
C ASN A 76 -16.15 -15.83 -1.60
N SER A 77 -16.99 -15.74 -2.63
CA SER A 77 -17.22 -14.52 -3.41
C SER A 77 -18.31 -13.63 -2.78
N GLY A 78 -17.93 -12.76 -1.85
CA GLY A 78 -18.85 -11.71 -1.38
C GLY A 78 -18.40 -10.88 -0.18
N GLY A 79 -17.36 -11.30 0.54
CA GLY A 79 -16.87 -10.56 1.70
C GLY A 79 -16.03 -9.33 1.35
N LEU A 80 -16.20 -8.24 2.09
CA LEU A 80 -15.31 -7.08 2.04
C LEU A 80 -13.89 -7.51 2.44
N ARG A 81 -12.87 -7.06 1.70
CA ARG A 81 -11.48 -7.31 2.07
C ARG A 81 -11.06 -6.38 3.20
N PHE A 82 -10.71 -6.96 4.34
CA PHE A 82 -10.18 -6.21 5.48
C PHE A 82 -8.66 -6.17 5.43
N PHE A 83 -8.09 -4.97 5.43
CA PHE A 83 -6.65 -4.77 5.58
C PHE A 83 -6.29 -4.86 7.07
N LYS A 84 -5.89 -6.05 7.52
CA LYS A 84 -5.48 -6.29 8.91
C LYS A 84 -3.96 -6.29 9.00
N LEU A 85 -3.42 -5.48 9.90
CA LEU A 85 -1.98 -5.49 10.17
C LEU A 85 -1.56 -6.86 10.74
N PRO A 86 -0.45 -7.45 10.24
CA PRO A 86 0.05 -8.71 10.73
C PRO A 86 0.65 -8.54 12.14
N LYS A 87 0.68 -9.63 12.90
CA LYS A 87 1.49 -9.69 14.12
C LYS A 87 2.93 -9.92 13.72
N LEU A 88 3.81 -8.99 14.10
CA LEU A 88 5.23 -9.03 13.77
C LEU A 88 6.00 -10.00 14.69
N ASN A 89 6.91 -10.76 14.09
CA ASN A 89 7.95 -11.51 14.77
C ASN A 89 9.23 -10.66 14.84
N PHE A 90 9.47 -10.01 15.98
CA PHE A 90 10.63 -9.14 16.15
C PHE A 90 11.97 -9.86 16.15
N GLU A 91 12.00 -11.20 16.25
CA GLU A 91 13.23 -12.01 16.23
C GLU A 91 13.53 -12.62 14.85
N ALA A 92 12.72 -12.32 13.84
CA ALA A 92 12.86 -12.87 12.49
C ALA A 92 14.27 -12.67 11.88
N ALA A 93 14.85 -13.72 11.32
CA ALA A 93 16.16 -13.65 10.66
C ALA A 93 16.10 -12.99 9.28
N ASP A 94 14.93 -13.03 8.63
CA ASP A 94 14.68 -12.42 7.33
C ASP A 94 13.30 -11.73 7.33
N TYR A 95 13.06 -10.83 6.37
CA TYR A 95 11.79 -10.11 6.25
C TYR A 95 10.61 -11.04 5.90
N ILE A 96 10.89 -12.19 5.30
CA ILE A 96 9.89 -13.23 4.99
C ILE A 96 9.32 -13.83 6.28
N ASP A 97 10.14 -13.95 7.33
CA ASP A 97 9.77 -14.56 8.61
C ASP A 97 9.21 -13.53 9.61
N LEU A 98 9.04 -12.27 9.19
CA LEU A 98 8.45 -11.22 10.03
C LEU A 98 6.99 -11.47 10.35
N ILE A 99 6.29 -12.25 9.53
CA ILE A 99 4.90 -12.60 9.75
C ILE A 99 4.73 -14.10 9.89
N ASP A 100 3.73 -14.47 10.67
CA ASP A 100 3.30 -15.86 10.74
C ASP A 100 2.35 -16.17 9.56
N TRP A 101 2.90 -16.81 8.53
CA TRP A 101 2.16 -17.21 7.33
C TRP A 101 1.00 -18.16 7.63
N SER A 102 1.07 -18.94 8.71
CA SER A 102 0.01 -19.88 9.10
C SER A 102 -1.21 -19.19 9.72
N ASN A 103 -0.98 -18.08 10.41
CA ASN A 103 -2.01 -17.32 11.13
C ASN A 103 -2.43 -16.02 10.40
N CYS A 104 -1.88 -15.76 9.21
CA CYS A 104 -2.24 -14.60 8.40
C CYS A 104 -3.29 -14.95 7.32
N VAL A 105 -4.19 -14.00 7.05
CA VAL A 105 -5.14 -14.13 5.93
C VAL A 105 -4.45 -13.62 4.67
N VAL A 106 -4.14 -14.53 3.75
CA VAL A 106 -3.49 -14.19 2.49
C VAL A 106 -4.51 -13.76 1.44
N THR A 107 -4.48 -12.45 1.17
CA THR A 107 -5.01 -11.72 0.02
C THR A 107 -4.51 -12.15 -1.36
N GLU A 108 -5.32 -12.12 -2.42
CA GLU A 108 -4.75 -11.83 -3.76
C GLU A 108 -4.46 -10.33 -3.87
N SER A 109 -3.23 -9.96 -4.23
CA SER A 109 -2.86 -8.55 -4.44
C SER A 109 -3.55 -7.99 -5.70
N PRO A 110 -4.08 -6.75 -5.68
CA PRO A 110 -4.60 -6.11 -6.89
C PRO A 110 -3.53 -5.99 -7.98
N LEU A 111 -2.26 -5.88 -7.59
CA LEU A 111 -1.12 -5.79 -8.51
C LEU A 111 -0.79 -7.11 -9.20
N THR A 112 -1.27 -8.26 -8.71
CA THR A 112 -1.08 -9.55 -9.38
C THR A 112 -2.31 -10.02 -10.13
N MET A 113 -3.49 -9.41 -9.91
CA MET A 113 -4.77 -9.86 -10.46
C MET A 113 -4.82 -10.01 -11.98
N HIS A 114 -4.05 -9.20 -12.71
CA HIS A 114 -4.02 -9.24 -14.18
C HIS A 114 -3.11 -10.35 -14.74
N ILE A 115 -2.24 -10.93 -13.91
CA ILE A 115 -1.28 -11.98 -14.30
C ILE A 115 -2.00 -13.33 -14.25
N LYS A 116 -1.94 -14.15 -15.30
CA LYS A 116 -2.61 -15.45 -15.33
C LYS A 116 -1.86 -16.49 -14.49
N ASP A 117 -2.57 -17.50 -14.01
CA ASP A 117 -1.98 -18.59 -13.21
C ASP A 117 -0.88 -19.35 -13.95
N LYS A 118 -1.05 -19.53 -15.27
CA LYS A 118 -0.05 -20.17 -16.13
C LYS A 118 1.24 -19.35 -16.16
N ASP A 119 1.11 -18.04 -16.39
CA ASP A 119 2.25 -17.12 -16.45
C ASP A 119 3.00 -17.10 -15.12
N LEU A 120 2.31 -17.02 -13.97
CA LEU A 120 2.94 -17.09 -12.65
C LEU A 120 3.77 -18.38 -12.45
N LYS A 121 3.26 -19.53 -12.92
CA LYS A 121 3.96 -20.81 -12.81
C LYS A 121 5.18 -20.88 -13.72
N GLU A 122 5.07 -20.35 -14.94
CA GLU A 122 6.18 -20.29 -15.90
C GLU A 122 7.30 -19.37 -15.38
N MET A 123 6.94 -18.20 -14.83
CA MET A 123 7.90 -17.25 -14.25
C MET A 123 8.71 -17.85 -13.08
N CYS A 124 8.15 -18.83 -12.35
CA CYS A 124 8.89 -19.56 -11.32
C CYS A 124 9.94 -20.52 -11.87
N GLN A 125 9.77 -21.02 -13.10
CA GLN A 125 10.70 -21.98 -13.70
C GLN A 125 11.94 -21.32 -14.29
N GLU A 126 11.82 -20.07 -14.73
CA GLU A 126 12.92 -19.28 -15.26
C GLU A 126 13.92 -18.90 -14.14
N GLU A 127 15.23 -18.96 -14.47
CA GLU A 127 16.29 -18.54 -13.55
C GLU A 127 16.21 -17.04 -13.23
N GLN A 128 15.82 -16.25 -14.23
CA GLN A 128 15.49 -14.83 -14.10
C GLN A 128 13.98 -14.65 -14.16
N PHE A 129 13.40 -14.14 -13.07
CA PHE A 129 12.03 -13.68 -13.08
C PHE A 129 11.95 -12.44 -13.99
N PRO A 130 11.02 -12.36 -14.96
CA PRO A 130 10.81 -11.13 -15.71
C PRO A 130 10.63 -9.99 -14.72
N THR A 131 11.27 -8.85 -14.96
CA THR A 131 11.06 -7.68 -14.11
C THR A 131 9.60 -7.25 -14.28
N LEU A 132 8.70 -7.73 -13.40
CA LEU A 132 7.39 -7.12 -13.20
C LEU A 132 7.65 -5.67 -12.83
N THR A 133 7.46 -4.82 -13.82
CA THR A 133 7.46 -3.38 -13.63
C THR A 133 6.09 -3.06 -13.05
N PHE A 134 6.03 -2.94 -11.73
CA PHE A 134 4.87 -2.32 -11.12
C PHE A 134 4.78 -0.88 -11.59
N GLU A 135 3.56 -0.41 -11.85
CA GLU A 135 3.32 0.98 -12.18
C GLU A 135 3.95 1.88 -11.10
N GLU A 136 4.77 2.85 -11.52
CA GLU A 136 5.35 3.80 -10.57
C GLU A 136 4.19 4.62 -9.99
N PHE A 137 3.88 4.43 -8.71
CA PHE A 137 2.92 5.27 -8.00
C PHE A 137 3.66 6.44 -7.34
N PRO A 138 3.67 7.64 -7.94
CA PRO A 138 4.34 8.79 -7.35
C PRO A 138 3.76 9.15 -5.97
N CYS A 139 4.60 9.05 -4.93
CA CYS A 139 4.21 9.34 -3.54
C CYS A 139 3.88 10.83 -3.30
N HIS A 140 4.44 11.74 -4.10
CA HIS A 140 4.32 13.19 -3.95
C HIS A 140 3.66 13.85 -5.16
N THR A 141 2.54 13.31 -5.63
CA THR A 141 1.76 14.04 -6.63
C THR A 141 1.03 15.21 -5.97
N GLN A 142 0.89 16.29 -6.73
CA GLN A 142 0.05 17.41 -6.32
C GLN A 142 -1.40 16.97 -6.01
N SER A 143 -1.88 15.90 -6.66
CA SER A 143 -3.19 15.31 -6.37
C SER A 143 -3.26 14.71 -4.96
N VAL A 144 -2.23 13.94 -4.55
CA VAL A 144 -2.12 13.38 -3.20
C VAL A 144 -2.06 14.51 -2.17
N GLU A 145 -1.23 15.53 -2.37
CA GLU A 145 -1.14 16.68 -1.45
C GLU A 145 -2.47 17.42 -1.30
N ARG A 146 -3.18 17.67 -2.41
CA ARG A 146 -4.52 18.28 -2.40
C ARG A 146 -5.54 17.41 -1.67
N SER A 147 -5.43 16.10 -1.79
CA SER A 147 -6.33 15.12 -1.14
C SER A 147 -6.09 15.09 0.37
N VAL A 148 -4.83 15.00 0.82
CA VAL A 148 -4.46 15.07 2.23
C VAL A 148 -4.97 16.37 2.85
N LYS A 149 -4.75 17.51 2.17
CA LYS A 149 -5.26 18.81 2.62
C LYS A 149 -6.79 18.83 2.78
N LEU A 150 -7.53 18.20 1.86
CA LEU A 150 -8.99 18.12 1.94
C LEU A 150 -9.44 17.24 3.11
N ILE A 151 -8.81 16.08 3.31
CA ILE A 151 -9.12 15.16 4.41
C ILE A 151 -8.84 15.84 5.76
N SER A 152 -7.71 16.53 5.91
CA SER A 152 -7.40 17.29 7.12
C SER A 152 -8.41 18.40 7.39
N LYS A 153 -8.83 19.14 6.35
CA LYS A 153 -9.91 20.13 6.48
C LYS A 153 -11.22 19.51 6.95
N ALA A 154 -11.60 18.36 6.37
CA ALA A 154 -12.82 17.64 6.77
C ALA A 154 -12.73 17.19 8.24
N ALA A 155 -11.59 16.65 8.65
CA ALA A 155 -11.37 16.19 10.02
C ALA A 155 -11.47 17.31 11.07
N VAL A 156 -11.08 18.54 10.71
CA VAL A 156 -11.22 19.72 11.58
C VAL A 156 -12.66 20.26 11.58
N LYS A 157 -13.36 20.20 10.44
CA LYS A 157 -14.68 20.82 10.27
C LYS A 157 -15.82 19.99 10.84
N VAL A 158 -15.74 18.66 10.76
CA VAL A 158 -16.83 17.75 11.12
C VAL A 158 -16.34 16.50 11.86
N CYS A 159 -17.17 16.00 12.78
CA CYS A 159 -16.91 14.79 13.55
C CYS A 159 -17.73 13.59 13.03
N GLY A 160 -17.18 12.38 13.14
CA GLY A 160 -17.81 11.15 12.64
C GLY A 160 -17.47 10.83 11.17
N GLU A 161 -17.37 9.54 10.86
CA GLU A 161 -16.94 9.05 9.55
C GLU A 161 -17.90 9.49 8.42
N THR A 162 -19.20 9.27 8.61
CA THR A 162 -20.24 9.63 7.62
C THR A 162 -20.25 11.12 7.29
N ALA A 163 -20.12 11.98 8.30
CA ALA A 163 -20.09 13.42 8.11
C ALA A 163 -18.81 13.89 7.39
N LYS A 164 -17.64 13.33 7.76
CA LYS A 164 -16.36 13.60 7.07
C LYS A 164 -16.44 13.18 5.60
N TYR A 165 -16.98 11.99 5.33
CA TYR A 165 -17.17 11.49 3.97
C TYR A 165 -18.11 12.39 3.15
N GLY A 166 -19.24 12.80 3.74
CA GLY A 166 -20.19 13.74 3.13
C GLY A 166 -19.54 15.08 2.78
N TYR A 167 -18.76 15.65 3.70
CA TYR A 167 -18.01 16.89 3.47
C TYR A 167 -17.03 16.77 2.31
N ILE A 168 -16.28 15.67 2.25
CA ILE A 168 -15.31 15.40 1.17
C ILE A 168 -16.03 15.30 -0.17
N ARG A 169 -17.16 14.56 -0.24
CA ARG A 169 -17.95 14.44 -1.47
C ARG A 169 -18.53 15.78 -1.93
N ALA A 170 -19.08 16.58 -1.02
CA ALA A 170 -19.60 17.90 -1.34
C ALA A 170 -18.52 18.82 -1.92
N GLN A 171 -17.31 18.79 -1.36
CA GLN A 171 -16.16 19.55 -1.89
C GLN A 171 -15.73 19.08 -3.27
N PHE A 172 -15.74 17.76 -3.53
CA PHE A 172 -15.48 17.25 -4.88
C PHE A 172 -16.56 17.66 -5.87
N GLN A 173 -17.82 17.67 -5.47
CA GLN A 173 -18.92 18.09 -6.33
C GLN A 173 -18.82 19.59 -6.67
N ALA A 174 -18.61 20.44 -5.65
CA ALA A 174 -18.39 21.87 -5.86
C ALA A 174 -17.20 22.13 -6.80
N ARG A 175 -16.08 21.39 -6.66
CA ARG A 175 -14.93 21.50 -7.56
C ARG A 175 -15.23 21.17 -9.02
N LYS A 176 -16.22 20.32 -9.32
CA LYS A 176 -16.64 20.01 -10.69
C LYS A 176 -17.45 21.13 -11.33
N GLU A 177 -18.11 21.94 -10.52
CA GLU A 177 -18.86 23.11 -10.98
C GLU A 177 -17.93 24.27 -11.33
N PHE A 178 -16.70 24.28 -10.81
CA PHE A 178 -15.70 25.27 -11.18
C PHE A 178 -15.10 24.98 -12.57
N PRO A 179 -14.95 26.02 -13.41
CA PRO A 179 -14.30 25.88 -14.70
C PRO A 179 -12.84 25.43 -14.53
N THR A 180 -12.42 24.50 -15.38
CA THR A 180 -11.01 24.09 -15.52
C THR A 180 -10.27 25.07 -16.40
N PHE A 181 -9.09 25.51 -15.95
CA PHE A 181 -8.23 26.44 -16.68
C PHE A 181 -6.91 25.78 -17.01
N ASP A 182 -6.44 25.95 -18.25
CA ASP A 182 -5.19 25.37 -18.73
C ASP A 182 -3.97 26.15 -18.24
N ASN A 183 -4.14 27.43 -17.93
CA ASN A 183 -3.07 28.26 -17.38
C ASN A 183 -3.57 29.22 -16.30
N LYS A 184 -2.62 29.72 -15.49
CA LYS A 184 -2.93 30.65 -14.40
C LYS A 184 -3.55 31.96 -14.90
N GLY A 185 -3.20 32.42 -16.11
CA GLY A 185 -3.71 33.67 -16.69
C GLY A 185 -5.22 33.68 -16.86
N GLN A 186 -5.79 32.57 -17.33
CA GLN A 186 -7.25 32.40 -17.49
C GLN A 186 -8.01 32.44 -16.15
N ASN A 187 -7.37 31.99 -15.07
CA ASN A 187 -7.97 32.04 -13.73
C ASN A 187 -8.03 33.49 -13.20
N TYR A 188 -6.96 34.26 -13.40
CA TYR A 188 -6.91 35.66 -12.97
C TYR A 188 -7.87 36.56 -13.75
N SER A 189 -8.05 36.33 -15.05
CA SER A 189 -9.03 37.08 -15.84
C SER A 189 -10.46 36.84 -15.34
N ASN A 190 -10.85 35.58 -15.07
CA ASN A 190 -12.20 35.26 -14.64
C ASN A 190 -12.53 35.67 -13.20
N THR A 191 -11.54 35.67 -12.30
CA THR A 191 -11.75 36.19 -10.93
C THR A 191 -11.90 37.71 -10.91
N TYR A 192 -11.20 38.45 -11.78
CA TYR A 192 -11.44 39.89 -11.93
C TYR A 192 -12.86 40.16 -12.45
N TYR A 193 -13.34 39.49 -13.50
CA TYR A 193 -14.69 39.73 -14.03
C TYR A 193 -15.83 39.39 -13.06
N SER A 194 -15.64 38.44 -12.12
CA SER A 194 -16.67 38.05 -11.15
C SER A 194 -16.74 38.93 -9.89
N ILE A 195 -15.74 39.80 -9.64
CA ILE A 195 -15.71 40.69 -8.47
C ILE A 195 -16.27 42.09 -8.82
N TYR A 196 -16.32 42.45 -10.11
CA TYR A 196 -16.82 43.74 -10.60
C TYR A 196 -18.22 43.66 -11.25
N MET A 197 -18.99 42.61 -10.95
CA MET A 197 -20.42 42.43 -11.26
C MET A 197 -21.15 42.13 -9.95
#